data_AF-A0A6M1YEG6-F1
#
_entry.id   AF-A0A6M1YEG6-F1
#
_cell.length_a   1.000
_cell.length_b   1.000
_cell.length_c   1.000
_cell.angle_alpha   90.00
_cell.angle_beta   90.00
_cell.angle_gamma   90.00
#
_symmetry.space_group_name_H-M   'P 1'
#
loop_
_entity.id
_entity.type
_entity.pdbx_description
1 polymer ?
#
loop_
_entity_poly.entity_id
_entity_poly.type
_entity_poly.pdbx_seq_one_letter_code
_entity_poly.pdbx_strand_id
1 'polypeptide(L)'
;LTLSYNQLSSLPESFGKLGQLKWLTLSCNQLLSSLPESIGKLGKLERLDLQNNNLSSLPESIGRLGKLKDLDLQNNKLTSLPESIGKLSQLKWLTLSYNQLLSSLPESIGDLGKLEWLDLRNNSLSSLPESIGKLGKLKALYLQNNKLTSLPEFFDKLRSCRITYENNPISLKPANKTFKNIRTNTCYAMSATVAIISFAAASILLYSNKQ
;
A
#
# COMPACT_ATOMS: atom_id res chain seq x y z
N LEU A 1 -7.92 15.36 -5.62
CA LEU A 1 -7.12 16.37 -4.91
C LEU A 1 -5.68 15.91 -4.90
N THR A 2 -4.78 16.75 -5.38
CA THR A 2 -3.34 16.46 -5.46
C THR A 2 -2.59 17.46 -4.61
N LEU A 3 -1.84 16.94 -3.63
CA LEU A 3 -0.99 17.66 -2.70
C LEU A 3 0.42 17.07 -2.70
N SER A 4 0.79 16.36 -3.77
CA SER A 4 2.08 15.70 -3.92
C SER A 4 3.24 16.71 -4.03
N TYR A 5 4.45 16.30 -3.67
CA TYR A 5 5.67 17.11 -3.73
C TYR A 5 5.62 18.40 -2.88
N ASN A 6 5.00 18.33 -1.70
CA ASN A 6 5.05 19.40 -0.71
C ASN A 6 5.88 18.96 0.51
N GLN A 7 5.89 19.79 1.55
CA GLN A 7 6.58 19.51 2.83
C GLN A 7 5.55 19.31 3.95
N LEU A 8 4.41 18.68 3.65
CA LEU A 8 3.39 18.43 4.66
C LEU A 8 3.94 17.51 5.74
N SER A 9 3.88 17.94 7.00
CA SER A 9 4.23 17.10 8.16
C SER A 9 3.01 16.38 8.74
N SER A 10 1.82 16.92 8.53
CA SER A 10 0.55 16.36 8.95
C SER A 10 -0.60 16.84 8.07
N LEU A 11 -1.76 16.20 8.21
CA LEU A 11 -3.03 16.70 7.67
C LEU A 11 -3.95 17.08 8.84
N PRO A 12 -4.68 18.20 8.75
CA PRO A 12 -5.59 18.60 9.81
C PRO A 12 -6.83 17.70 9.88
N GLU A 13 -7.47 17.59 11.04
CA GLU A 13 -8.71 16.81 11.20
C GLU A 13 -9.88 17.32 10.33
N SER A 14 -9.80 18.57 9.87
CA SER A 14 -10.76 19.15 8.92
C SER A 14 -10.71 18.49 7.54
N PHE A 15 -9.67 17.73 7.21
CA PHE A 15 -9.53 17.05 5.92
C PHE A 15 -10.66 16.05 5.66
N GLY A 16 -11.21 15.45 6.72
CA GLY A 16 -12.39 14.58 6.62
C GLY A 16 -13.67 15.27 6.15
N LYS A 17 -13.71 16.61 6.06
CA LYS A 17 -14.83 17.35 5.45
C LYS A 17 -14.89 17.17 3.93
N LEU A 18 -13.81 16.71 3.31
CA LEU A 18 -13.72 16.51 1.86
C LEU A 18 -14.38 15.20 1.39
N GLY A 19 -15.52 14.81 1.97
CA GLY A 19 -16.17 13.51 1.77
C GLY A 19 -16.63 13.19 0.34
N GLN A 20 -16.52 14.14 -0.59
CA GLN A 20 -16.79 13.94 -2.02
C GLN A 20 -15.56 13.51 -2.84
N LEU A 21 -14.37 13.50 -2.23
CA LEU A 21 -13.14 13.11 -2.93
C LEU A 21 -13.21 11.65 -3.40
N LYS A 22 -12.87 11.46 -4.67
CA LYS A 22 -12.64 10.13 -5.28
C LYS A 22 -11.16 9.77 -5.36
N TRP A 23 -10.29 10.77 -5.53
CA TRP A 23 -8.85 10.58 -5.64
C TRP A 23 -8.12 11.56 -4.74
N LEU A 24 -7.17 11.06 -3.96
CA LEU A 24 -6.31 11.85 -3.10
C LEU A 24 -4.87 11.39 -3.32
N THR A 25 -4.01 12.31 -3.74
CA THR A 25 -2.57 12.06 -3.89
C THR A 25 -1.80 12.97 -2.96
N LEU A 26 -0.99 12.36 -2.10
CA LEU A 26 -0.18 12.96 -1.05
C LEU A 26 1.28 12.49 -1.16
N SER A 27 1.65 12.02 -2.34
CA SER A 27 2.97 11.43 -2.60
C SER A 27 4.10 12.44 -2.47
N CYS A 28 5.27 11.97 -2.05
CA CYS A 28 6.46 12.82 -1.90
C CYS A 28 6.28 13.99 -0.91
N ASN A 29 5.56 13.79 0.20
CA ASN A 29 5.52 14.70 1.35
C ASN A 29 6.43 14.17 2.46
N GLN A 30 7.73 14.27 2.26
CA GLN A 30 8.76 13.58 3.06
C GLN A 30 8.74 13.89 4.58
N LEU A 31 7.91 14.81 5.07
CA LEU A 31 7.71 15.05 6.50
C LEU A 31 6.44 14.40 7.07
N LEU A 32 5.55 13.87 6.23
CA LEU A 32 4.27 13.31 6.63
C LEU A 32 4.49 11.96 7.31
N SER A 33 4.27 11.93 8.62
CA SER A 33 4.57 10.77 9.48
C SER A 33 3.33 10.03 9.96
N SER A 34 2.15 10.64 9.86
CA SER A 34 0.87 10.02 10.20
C SER A 34 -0.29 10.61 9.39
N LEU A 35 -1.43 9.91 9.40
CA LEU A 35 -2.70 10.41 8.89
C LEU A 35 -3.66 10.66 10.06
N PRO A 36 -4.50 11.70 9.99
CA PRO A 36 -5.53 11.94 10.98
C PRO A 36 -6.64 10.87 10.90
N GLU A 37 -7.33 10.62 12.01
CA GLU A 37 -8.46 9.67 12.06
C GLU A 37 -9.64 10.10 11.19
N SER A 38 -9.74 11.39 10.87
CA SER A 38 -10.71 11.90 9.90
C SER A 38 -10.50 11.42 8.47
N ILE A 39 -9.36 10.79 8.12
CA ILE A 39 -9.17 10.22 6.78
C ILE A 39 -10.28 9.21 6.43
N GLY A 40 -10.74 8.43 7.41
CA GLY A 40 -11.83 7.48 7.22
C GLY A 40 -13.20 8.12 6.93
N LYS A 41 -13.34 9.44 7.01
CA LYS A 41 -14.56 10.16 6.59
C LYS A 41 -14.64 10.34 5.07
N LEU A 42 -13.57 10.06 4.33
CA LEU A 42 -13.53 10.13 2.86
C LEU A 42 -14.21 8.90 2.22
N GLY A 43 -15.46 8.60 2.58
CA GLY A 43 -16.15 7.36 2.19
C GLY A 43 -16.41 7.18 0.67
N LYS A 44 -16.15 8.21 -0.14
CA LYS A 44 -16.19 8.14 -1.62
C LYS A 44 -14.83 7.90 -2.27
N LEU A 45 -13.76 7.81 -1.49
CA LEU A 45 -12.40 7.70 -2.00
C LEU A 45 -12.21 6.34 -2.68
N GLU A 46 -11.69 6.37 -3.91
CA GLU A 46 -11.40 5.22 -4.75
C GLU A 46 -9.89 5.00 -4.93
N ARG A 47 -9.08 6.06 -4.86
CA ARG A 47 -7.61 5.98 -4.86
C ARG A 47 -6.99 6.87 -3.80
N LEU A 48 -6.02 6.31 -3.08
CA LEU A 48 -5.20 7.00 -2.10
C LEU A 48 -3.73 6.71 -2.40
N ASP A 49 -3.00 7.73 -2.84
CA ASP A 49 -1.57 7.65 -3.10
C ASP A 49 -0.80 8.37 -1.97
N LEU A 50 -0.04 7.60 -1.21
CA LEU A 50 0.77 8.03 -0.06
C LEU A 50 2.24 7.61 -0.22
N GLN A 51 2.70 7.34 -1.43
CA GLN A 51 4.07 6.89 -1.63
C GLN A 51 5.10 7.97 -1.26
N ASN A 52 6.33 7.56 -0.93
CA ASN A 52 7.45 8.45 -0.63
C ASN A 52 7.15 9.45 0.51
N ASN A 53 6.64 8.93 1.63
CA ASN A 53 6.38 9.67 2.87
C ASN A 53 7.18 9.04 4.03
N ASN A 54 6.93 9.49 5.26
CA ASN A 54 7.57 8.98 6.48
C ASN A 54 6.57 8.26 7.39
N LEU A 55 5.48 7.72 6.84
CA LEU A 55 4.41 7.08 7.63
C LEU A 55 4.96 5.88 8.39
N SER A 56 4.74 5.84 9.70
CA SER A 56 5.09 4.70 10.56
C SER A 56 3.91 3.76 10.82
N SER A 57 2.68 4.25 10.69
CA SER A 57 1.45 3.48 10.82
C SER A 57 0.31 4.12 10.01
N LEU A 58 -0.83 3.42 9.94
CA LEU A 58 -2.09 3.95 9.45
C LEU A 58 -3.11 4.01 10.59
N PRO A 59 -4.03 4.99 10.60
CA PRO A 59 -5.12 5.05 11.57
C PRO A 59 -6.12 3.91 11.35
N GLU A 60 -6.80 3.46 12.41
CA GLU A 60 -7.82 2.40 12.33
C GLU A 60 -9.04 2.82 11.49
N SER A 61 -9.26 4.13 11.34
CA SER A 61 -10.28 4.64 10.44
C SER A 61 -10.01 4.37 8.95
N ILE A 62 -8.81 3.92 8.55
CA ILE A 62 -8.52 3.58 7.15
C ILE A 62 -9.52 2.55 6.62
N GLY A 63 -9.92 1.58 7.44
CA GLY A 63 -10.90 0.55 7.06
C GLY A 63 -12.32 1.08 6.78
N ARG A 64 -12.59 2.37 7.04
CA ARG A 64 -13.86 3.03 6.69
C ARG A 64 -13.92 3.46 5.22
N LEU A 65 -12.80 3.41 4.49
CA LEU A 65 -12.73 3.75 3.07
C LEU A 65 -13.30 2.62 2.18
N GLY A 66 -14.58 2.28 2.38
CA GLY A 66 -15.21 1.10 1.77
C GLY A 66 -15.33 1.14 0.23
N LYS A 67 -14.98 2.24 -0.44
CA LYS A 67 -14.91 2.35 -1.91
C LYS A 67 -13.49 2.33 -2.47
N LEU A 68 -12.48 2.25 -1.61
CA LEU A 68 -11.08 2.31 -2.01
C LEU A 68 -10.73 1.09 -2.87
N LYS A 69 -10.15 1.34 -4.04
CA LYS A 69 -9.72 0.33 -5.02
C LYS A 69 -8.20 0.24 -5.10
N ASP A 70 -7.52 1.36 -4.88
CA ASP A 70 -6.09 1.52 -5.06
C ASP A 70 -5.50 2.27 -3.85
N LEU A 71 -4.58 1.60 -3.15
CA LEU A 71 -3.86 2.14 -2.00
C LEU A 71 -2.36 1.95 -2.23
N ASP A 72 -1.65 3.07 -2.41
CA ASP A 72 -0.21 3.09 -2.59
C ASP A 72 0.48 3.66 -1.35
N LEU A 73 1.27 2.82 -0.68
CA LEU A 73 2.03 3.12 0.53
C LEU A 73 3.54 2.86 0.30
N GLN A 74 3.97 2.77 -0.95
CA GLN A 74 5.36 2.49 -1.30
C GLN A 74 6.32 3.50 -0.66
N ASN A 75 7.50 3.02 -0.24
CA ASN A 75 8.57 3.87 0.29
C ASN A 75 8.12 4.74 1.47
N ASN A 76 7.71 4.05 2.54
CA ASN A 76 7.36 4.62 3.84
C ASN A 76 8.15 3.88 4.94
N LYS A 77 7.81 4.12 6.21
CA LYS A 77 8.47 3.50 7.37
C LYS A 77 7.48 2.66 8.19
N LEU A 78 6.49 2.07 7.53
CA LEU A 78 5.43 1.32 8.21
C LEU A 78 6.03 0.20 9.04
N THR A 79 5.65 0.11 10.30
CA THR A 79 6.04 -0.99 11.20
C THR A 79 4.97 -2.08 11.25
N SER A 80 3.71 -1.70 11.05
CA SER A 80 2.55 -2.58 11.00
C SER A 80 1.43 -1.99 10.13
N LEU A 81 0.41 -2.79 9.86
CA LEU A 81 -0.88 -2.35 9.34
C LEU A 81 -1.96 -2.56 10.40
N PRO A 82 -2.97 -1.69 10.48
CA PRO A 82 -4.11 -1.88 11.37
C PRO A 82 -4.96 -3.07 10.92
N GLU A 83 -5.63 -3.74 11.86
CA GLU A 83 -6.55 -4.86 11.54
C GLU A 83 -7.76 -4.39 10.70
N SER A 84 -8.10 -3.11 10.76
CA SER A 84 -9.11 -2.53 9.89
C SER A 84 -8.76 -2.54 8.40
N ILE A 85 -7.51 -2.83 8.00
CA ILE A 85 -7.14 -2.92 6.59
C ILE A 85 -8.00 -3.94 5.83
N GLY A 86 -8.37 -5.06 6.48
CA GLY A 86 -9.23 -6.09 5.89
C GLY A 86 -10.65 -5.60 5.56
N LYS A 87 -11.08 -4.45 6.10
CA LYS A 87 -12.41 -3.87 5.83
C LYS A 87 -12.49 -3.16 4.46
N LEU A 88 -11.36 -3.00 3.76
CA LEU A 88 -11.31 -2.40 2.42
C LEU A 88 -11.83 -3.36 1.33
N SER A 89 -13.12 -3.70 1.40
CA SER A 89 -13.78 -4.75 0.59
C SER A 89 -13.74 -4.53 -0.93
N GLN A 90 -13.40 -3.31 -1.40
CA GLN A 90 -13.28 -2.98 -2.82
C GLN A 90 -11.83 -2.89 -3.31
N LEU A 91 -10.85 -3.10 -2.41
CA LEU A 91 -9.44 -2.93 -2.73
C LEU A 91 -9.00 -3.98 -3.75
N LYS A 92 -8.28 -3.51 -4.77
CA LYS A 92 -7.76 -4.32 -5.88
C LYS A 92 -6.25 -4.24 -5.96
N TRP A 93 -5.68 -3.08 -5.67
CA TRP A 93 -4.24 -2.83 -5.67
C TRP A 93 -3.81 -2.33 -4.30
N LEU A 94 -2.86 -3.05 -3.72
CA LEU A 94 -2.18 -2.66 -2.48
C LEU A 94 -0.67 -2.72 -2.70
N THR A 95 -0.03 -1.54 -2.66
CA THR A 95 1.42 -1.42 -2.79
C THR A 95 2.01 -1.03 -1.45
N LEU A 96 2.87 -1.89 -0.90
CA LEU A 96 3.53 -1.75 0.39
C LEU A 96 5.05 -1.92 0.26
N SER A 97 5.58 -1.87 -0.96
CA SER A 97 7.00 -2.09 -1.18
C SER A 97 7.86 -1.01 -0.54
N TYR A 98 9.09 -1.37 -0.16
CA TYR A 98 10.03 -0.45 0.49
C TYR A 98 9.52 0.13 1.83
N ASN A 99 8.84 -0.68 2.65
CA ASN A 99 8.56 -0.39 4.07
C ASN A 99 9.46 -1.26 4.96
N GLN A 100 10.75 -0.95 4.98
CA GLN A 100 11.80 -1.85 5.54
C GLN A 100 11.59 -2.27 7.00
N LEU A 101 10.73 -1.58 7.76
CA LEU A 101 10.38 -1.91 9.14
C LEU A 101 9.14 -2.82 9.28
N LEU A 102 8.39 -3.04 8.21
CA LEU A 102 7.19 -3.88 8.20
C LEU A 102 7.61 -5.34 8.32
N SER A 103 7.35 -5.94 9.48
CA SER A 103 7.81 -7.29 9.84
C SER A 103 6.71 -8.35 9.82
N SER A 104 5.45 -7.95 9.83
CA SER A 104 4.30 -8.84 9.73
C SER A 104 3.13 -8.17 9.00
N LEU A 105 2.16 -8.98 8.57
CA LEU A 105 0.85 -8.54 8.10
C LEU A 105 -0.22 -9.00 9.09
N PRO A 106 -1.30 -8.23 9.29
CA PRO A 106 -2.43 -8.65 10.10
C PRO A 106 -3.18 -9.82 9.45
N GLU A 107 -3.85 -10.64 10.26
CA GLU A 107 -4.66 -11.76 9.74
C GLU A 107 -5.87 -11.28 8.92
N SER A 108 -6.35 -10.06 9.15
CA SER A 108 -7.38 -9.43 8.33
C SER A 108 -6.95 -9.16 6.87
N ILE A 109 -5.66 -9.29 6.52
CA ILE A 109 -5.23 -9.12 5.12
C ILE A 109 -5.96 -10.10 4.18
N GLY A 110 -6.29 -11.30 4.66
CA GLY A 110 -7.04 -12.30 3.90
C GLY A 110 -8.50 -11.93 3.63
N ASP A 111 -9.05 -10.92 4.30
CA ASP A 111 -10.42 -10.46 4.12
C ASP A 111 -10.58 -9.53 2.91
N LEU A 112 -9.46 -9.14 2.27
CA LEU A 112 -9.43 -8.37 1.03
C LEU A 112 -9.84 -9.22 -0.19
N GLY A 113 -11.07 -9.74 -0.20
CA GLY A 113 -11.55 -10.72 -1.19
C GLY A 113 -11.62 -10.23 -2.64
N LYS A 114 -11.36 -8.94 -2.90
CA LYS A 114 -11.23 -8.36 -4.26
C LYS A 114 -9.80 -8.02 -4.67
N LEU A 115 -8.81 -8.28 -3.82
CA LEU A 115 -7.43 -7.93 -4.09
C LEU A 115 -6.91 -8.73 -5.27
N GLU A 116 -6.37 -8.02 -6.26
CA GLU A 116 -5.81 -8.58 -7.49
C GLU A 116 -4.29 -8.47 -7.49
N TRP A 117 -3.73 -7.46 -6.83
CA TRP A 117 -2.30 -7.17 -6.79
C TRP A 117 -1.85 -6.78 -5.39
N LEU A 118 -0.83 -7.49 -4.90
CA LEU A 118 -0.19 -7.22 -3.62
C LEU A 118 1.33 -7.15 -3.79
N ASP A 119 1.89 -5.96 -3.58
CA ASP A 119 3.33 -5.74 -3.64
C ASP A 119 3.92 -5.50 -2.25
N LEU A 120 4.73 -6.46 -1.79
CA LEU A 120 5.38 -6.48 -0.48
C LEU A 120 6.91 -6.54 -0.59
N ARG A 121 7.47 -6.15 -1.73
CA ARG A 121 8.93 -6.19 -1.96
C ARG A 121 9.68 -5.28 -0.99
N ASN A 122 10.90 -5.65 -0.61
CA ASN A 122 11.79 -4.82 0.21
C ASN A 122 11.17 -4.43 1.56
N ASN A 123 10.65 -5.42 2.27
CA ASN A 123 10.15 -5.29 3.65
C ASN A 123 11.00 -6.18 4.59
N SER A 124 10.61 -6.29 5.86
CA SER A 124 11.27 -7.17 6.84
C SER A 124 10.40 -8.37 7.23
N LEU A 125 9.49 -8.80 6.35
CA LEU A 125 8.53 -9.88 6.64
C LEU A 125 9.26 -11.19 6.95
N SER A 126 9.03 -11.76 8.13
CA SER A 126 9.58 -13.06 8.53
C SER A 126 8.66 -14.24 8.23
N SER A 127 7.35 -13.98 8.17
CA SER A 127 6.31 -14.93 7.78
C SER A 127 5.17 -14.21 7.06
N LEU A 128 4.22 -14.99 6.54
CA LEU A 128 2.95 -14.51 6.02
C LEU A 128 1.81 -15.13 6.84
N PRO A 129 0.73 -14.37 7.11
CA PRO A 129 -0.42 -14.89 7.84
C PRO A 129 -1.13 -15.98 7.02
N GLU A 130 -1.79 -16.92 7.71
CA GLU A 130 -2.44 -18.04 7.02
C GLU A 130 -3.60 -17.58 6.12
N SER A 131 -4.26 -16.52 6.56
CA SER A 131 -5.35 -15.85 5.85
C SER A 131 -4.99 -15.36 4.44
N ILE A 132 -3.70 -15.13 4.10
CA ILE A 132 -3.34 -14.69 2.74
C ILE A 132 -3.74 -15.75 1.68
N GLY A 133 -3.93 -17.02 2.08
CA GLY A 133 -4.49 -18.07 1.24
C GLY A 133 -5.96 -17.89 0.88
N LYS A 134 -6.70 -17.02 1.57
CA LYS A 134 -8.10 -16.67 1.28
C LYS A 134 -8.24 -15.68 0.11
N LEU A 135 -7.14 -15.07 -0.36
CA LEU A 135 -7.12 -14.09 -1.45
C LEU A 135 -7.36 -14.75 -2.82
N GLY A 136 -8.56 -15.30 -3.05
CA GLY A 136 -8.89 -16.09 -4.23
C GLY A 136 -8.90 -15.33 -5.56
N LYS A 137 -8.83 -14.00 -5.54
CA LYS A 137 -8.74 -13.15 -6.76
C LYS A 137 -7.33 -12.63 -7.05
N LEU A 138 -6.35 -12.99 -6.24
CA LEU A 138 -4.99 -12.49 -6.37
C LEU A 138 -4.37 -13.01 -7.68
N LYS A 139 -3.91 -12.07 -8.50
CA LYS A 139 -3.24 -12.33 -9.78
C LYS A 139 -1.74 -12.17 -9.65
N ALA A 140 -1.26 -11.31 -8.74
CA ALA A 140 0.16 -11.15 -8.49
C ALA A 140 0.47 -10.86 -7.02
N LEU A 141 1.52 -11.51 -6.52
CA LEU A 141 2.07 -11.39 -5.19
C LEU A 141 3.60 -11.25 -5.26
N TYR A 142 4.12 -10.09 -4.87
CA TYR A 142 5.56 -9.82 -4.89
C TYR A 142 6.11 -9.78 -3.47
N LEU A 143 7.06 -10.65 -3.16
CA LEU A 143 7.61 -10.89 -1.83
C LEU A 143 9.14 -10.75 -1.80
N GLN A 144 9.75 -10.29 -2.89
CA GLN A 144 11.22 -10.24 -2.98
C GLN A 144 11.85 -9.39 -1.90
N ASN A 145 13.09 -9.73 -1.53
CA ASN A 145 13.88 -8.96 -0.56
C ASN A 145 13.14 -8.81 0.78
N ASN A 146 12.80 -9.95 1.38
CA ASN A 146 12.20 -10.04 2.71
C ASN A 146 13.03 -11.01 3.58
N LYS A 147 12.52 -11.37 4.76
CA LYS A 147 13.17 -12.29 5.71
C LYS A 147 12.38 -13.60 5.85
N LEU A 148 11.61 -13.99 4.84
CA LEU A 148 10.75 -15.17 4.89
C LEU A 148 11.60 -16.44 5.00
N THR A 149 11.36 -17.22 6.06
CA THR A 149 12.06 -18.49 6.30
C THR A 149 11.30 -19.70 5.77
N SER A 150 9.98 -19.57 5.60
CA SER A 150 9.11 -20.58 5.02
C SER A 150 8.02 -19.92 4.16
N LEU A 151 7.41 -20.73 3.30
CA LEU A 151 6.19 -20.35 2.59
C LEU A 151 5.03 -21.17 3.18
N PRO A 152 3.87 -20.54 3.43
CA PRO A 152 2.68 -21.25 3.88
C PRO A 152 2.20 -22.35 2.93
N GLU A 153 1.59 -23.41 3.48
CA GLU A 153 1.17 -24.61 2.71
C GLU A 153 0.15 -24.32 1.60
N PHE A 154 -0.70 -23.30 1.75
CA PHE A 154 -1.70 -22.95 0.73
C PHE A 154 -1.10 -22.20 -0.47
N PHE A 155 0.20 -21.91 -0.53
CA PHE A 155 0.84 -21.34 -1.73
C PHE A 155 0.54 -22.19 -2.98
N ASP A 156 0.40 -23.50 -2.81
CA ASP A 156 -0.01 -24.43 -3.87
C ASP A 156 -1.45 -24.26 -4.37
N LYS A 157 -2.31 -23.57 -3.61
CA LYS A 157 -3.71 -23.28 -3.96
C LYS A 157 -3.83 -22.02 -4.82
N LEU A 158 -2.84 -21.12 -4.80
CA LEU A 158 -2.80 -19.88 -5.59
C LEU A 158 -2.31 -20.12 -7.03
N ARG A 159 -2.85 -21.14 -7.71
CA ARG A 159 -2.33 -21.64 -9.01
C ARG A 159 -2.38 -20.64 -10.17
N SER A 160 -3.30 -19.68 -10.12
CA SER A 160 -3.43 -18.61 -11.12
C SER A 160 -2.66 -17.34 -10.73
N CYS A 161 -2.08 -17.28 -9.54
CA CYS A 161 -1.36 -16.12 -9.04
C CYS A 161 0.11 -16.18 -9.45
N ARG A 162 0.62 -15.08 -9.97
CA ARG A 162 2.05 -14.90 -10.16
C ARG A 162 2.70 -14.55 -8.83
N ILE A 163 3.53 -15.45 -8.32
CA ILE A 163 4.22 -15.26 -7.05
C ILE A 163 5.72 -15.19 -7.30
N THR A 164 6.38 -14.20 -6.70
CA THR A 164 7.83 -14.03 -6.78
C THR A 164 8.37 -13.73 -5.39
N TYR A 165 9.40 -14.44 -4.94
CA TYR A 165 9.87 -14.43 -3.55
C TYR A 165 11.40 -14.53 -3.45
N GLU A 166 12.12 -14.12 -4.50
CA GLU A 166 13.59 -14.13 -4.52
C GLU A 166 14.19 -13.31 -3.37
N ASN A 167 15.42 -13.64 -2.98
CA ASN A 167 16.15 -12.97 -1.89
C ASN A 167 15.41 -13.03 -0.55
N ASN A 168 14.90 -14.21 -0.21
CA ASN A 168 14.39 -14.57 1.11
C ASN A 168 15.17 -15.79 1.65
N PRO A 169 15.45 -15.88 2.96
CA PRO A 169 16.17 -16.99 3.59
C PRO A 169 15.29 -18.25 3.77
N ILE A 170 14.64 -18.74 2.72
CA ILE A 170 13.71 -19.87 2.78
C ILE A 170 14.47 -21.18 2.96
N SER A 171 14.33 -21.83 4.11
CA SER A 171 15.06 -23.04 4.49
C SER A 171 14.46 -24.31 3.88
N LEU A 172 13.14 -24.35 3.72
CA LEU A 172 12.40 -25.47 3.13
C LEU A 172 11.58 -24.97 1.95
N LYS A 173 12.09 -25.20 0.74
CA LYS A 173 11.25 -25.06 -0.46
C LYS A 173 10.22 -26.19 -0.43
N PRO A 174 8.92 -25.92 -0.61
CA PRO A 174 7.92 -26.98 -0.69
C PRO A 174 8.35 -28.03 -1.73
N ALA A 175 8.16 -29.31 -1.38
CA ALA A 175 8.67 -30.44 -2.15
C ALA A 175 8.23 -30.35 -3.61
N ASN A 176 9.22 -30.27 -4.52
CA ASN A 176 9.03 -30.39 -5.97
C ASN A 176 7.99 -29.48 -6.62
N LYS A 177 8.15 -28.15 -6.54
CA LYS A 177 7.81 -27.29 -7.68
C LYS A 177 8.89 -26.23 -7.88
N THR A 178 9.69 -26.42 -8.92
CA THR A 178 10.41 -25.33 -9.58
C THR A 178 9.36 -24.34 -10.10
N PHE A 179 9.03 -23.32 -9.30
CA PHE A 179 8.25 -22.20 -9.80
C PHE A 179 9.10 -21.53 -10.88
N LYS A 180 8.66 -21.65 -12.13
CA LYS A 180 9.38 -21.11 -13.29
C LYS A 180 9.58 -19.62 -13.07
N ASN A 181 10.85 -19.29 -12.88
CA ASN A 181 11.38 -17.95 -12.84
C ASN A 181 11.18 -17.33 -14.24
N ILE A 182 10.06 -16.64 -14.46
CA ILE A 182 9.87 -15.83 -15.66
C ILE A 182 10.29 -14.42 -15.28
N ARG A 183 11.51 -14.07 -15.72
CA ARG A 183 12.06 -12.72 -15.68
C ARG A 183 10.97 -11.74 -16.13
N THR A 184 10.47 -10.89 -15.23
CA THR A 184 9.79 -9.69 -15.69
C THR A 184 10.83 -8.72 -16.17
N ASN A 185 10.78 -8.43 -17.46
CA ASN A 185 11.24 -7.17 -17.97
C ASN A 185 10.57 -6.03 -17.19
N THR A 186 11.40 -5.04 -16.92
CA THR A 186 11.12 -3.77 -16.27
C THR A 186 9.86 -3.08 -16.83
N CYS A 187 9.07 -2.49 -15.93
CA CYS A 187 8.32 -1.28 -16.25
C CYS A 187 8.61 -0.26 -15.14
N TYR A 188 9.84 0.24 -15.15
CA TYR A 188 10.17 1.55 -14.59
C TYR A 188 9.99 2.55 -15.72
N ALA A 189 8.83 3.18 -15.81
CA ALA A 189 8.61 4.40 -16.56
C ALA A 189 7.19 4.92 -16.27
N MET A 190 7.11 5.93 -15.40
CA MET A 190 6.28 7.14 -15.56
C MET A 190 6.40 7.98 -14.28
N SER A 191 7.60 8.51 -14.08
CA SER A 191 7.88 9.66 -13.23
C SER A 191 8.67 10.63 -14.11
N ALA A 192 8.04 11.72 -14.56
CA ALA A 192 8.74 12.97 -14.94
C ALA A 192 7.80 14.10 -15.43
N THR A 193 6.62 13.84 -16.00
CA THR A 193 5.91 14.91 -16.76
C THR A 193 4.80 15.67 -16.03
N VAL A 194 4.48 15.37 -14.77
CA VAL A 194 3.43 16.12 -14.02
C VAL A 194 4.00 17.07 -12.96
N ALA A 195 5.32 17.05 -12.70
CA ALA A 195 5.95 17.90 -11.69
C ALA A 195 5.95 19.41 -12.03
N ILE A 196 5.66 19.80 -13.28
CA ILE A 196 5.73 21.21 -13.71
C ILE A 196 4.43 21.99 -13.45
N ILE A 197 3.29 21.31 -13.20
CA ILE A 197 2.00 22.01 -13.03
C ILE A 197 1.68 22.34 -11.56
N SER A 198 2.34 21.70 -10.59
CA SER A 198 1.97 21.84 -9.16
C SER A 198 2.46 23.11 -8.46
N PHE A 199 3.35 23.90 -9.08
CA PHE A 199 3.84 25.15 -8.48
C PHE A 199 2.82 26.30 -8.51
N ALA A 200 1.81 26.25 -9.39
CA ALA A 200 0.83 27.34 -9.52
C ALA A 200 -0.37 27.20 -8.55
N ALA A 201 -0.73 25.98 -8.13
CA ALA A 201 -1.94 25.74 -7.33
C ALA A 201 -1.72 25.90 -5.82
N ALA A 202 -0.53 25.57 -5.31
CA ALA A 202 -0.21 25.68 -3.87
C ALA A 202 -0.13 27.15 -3.40
N SER A 203 0.32 28.05 -4.27
CA SER A 203 0.41 29.49 -3.94
C SER A 203 -0.97 30.16 -3.83
N ILE A 204 -2.01 29.65 -4.50
CA ILE A 204 -3.37 30.24 -4.46
C ILE A 204 -4.11 29.83 -3.18
N LEU A 205 -3.92 28.60 -2.69
CA LEU A 205 -4.59 28.13 -1.46
C LEU A 205 -3.94 28.66 -0.17
N LEU A 206 -2.64 28.98 -0.17
CA LEU A 206 -1.98 29.61 0.97
C LEU A 206 -2.22 31.13 1.05
N TYR A 207 -2.53 31.79 -0.06
CA TYR A 207 -2.81 33.23 -0.06
C TYR A 207 -4.26 33.58 0.34
N SER A 208 -5.22 32.68 0.09
CA SER A 208 -6.64 32.94 0.39
C SER A 208 -7.05 32.69 1.85
N ASN A 209 -6.11 32.27 2.72
CA ASN A 209 -6.33 32.07 4.17
C ASN A 209 -5.64 33.14 5.04
N LYS A 210 -5.20 34.25 4.44
CA LYS A 210 -4.61 35.40 5.13
C LYS A 210 -5.38 36.72 4.93
N GLN A 211 -6.65 36.66 4.52
CA GLN A 211 -7.57 37.81 4.60
C GLN A 211 -8.83 37.42 5.36
#